data_AF-S9PEC5-F1
#
_entry.id   AF-S9PEC5-F1
#
_cell.length_a   1.000
_cell.length_b   1.000
_cell.length_c   1.000
_cell.angle_alpha   90.00
_cell.angle_beta   90.00
_cell.angle_gamma   90.00
#
_symmetry.space_group_name_H-M   'P 1'
#
loop_
_entity.id
_entity.type
_entity.pdbx_description
1 polymer ?
#
loop_
_entity_poly.entity_id
_entity_poly.type
_entity_poly.pdbx_seq_one_letter_code
_entity_poly.pdbx_strand_id
1 'polypeptide(L)'
;MNGKNFDALQLAARALWEVKTDNFDTYPPELRRIVLEDQVLELQYERALALACGFNFRVGVRSAALESLDRNLDNACNARK
;
A
#
# COMPACT_ATOMS: atom_id res chain seq x y z
N MET A 1 16.34 5.47 16.51
CA MET A 1 16.50 5.38 15.04
C MET A 1 15.10 5.19 14.47
N ASN A 2 14.58 6.13 13.68
CA ASN A 2 13.20 6.12 13.19
C ASN A 2 13.16 5.70 11.71
N GLY A 3 13.51 4.44 11.44
CA GLY A 3 13.42 3.85 10.10
C GLY A 3 12.16 3.01 9.95
N LYS A 4 11.60 2.96 8.73
CA LYS A 4 10.51 2.06 8.36
C LYS A 4 11.08 0.82 7.67
N ASN A 5 10.60 -0.35 8.06
CA ASN A 5 10.89 -1.62 7.39
C ASN A 5 9.80 -1.93 6.37
N PHE A 6 10.23 -2.49 5.24
CA PHE A 6 9.39 -2.98 4.16
C PHE A 6 9.57 -4.49 4.04
N ASP A 7 8.58 -5.19 3.51
CA ASP A 7 8.58 -6.65 3.42
C ASP A 7 9.63 -7.19 2.44
N ALA A 8 9.89 -6.47 1.34
CA ALA A 8 10.96 -6.85 0.42
C ALA A 8 11.60 -5.67 -0.33
N LEU A 9 12.85 -5.86 -0.73
CA LEU A 9 13.59 -4.98 -1.63
C LEU A 9 13.93 -5.74 -2.92
N GLN A 10 13.43 -5.24 -4.05
CA GLN A 10 13.77 -5.72 -5.38
C GLN A 10 14.74 -4.75 -6.06
N LEU A 11 16.04 -5.02 -5.93
CA LEU A 11 17.12 -4.14 -6.40
C LEU A 11 17.04 -3.82 -7.90
N ALA A 12 16.78 -4.81 -8.75
CA ALA A 12 16.72 -4.64 -10.20
C ALA A 12 15.64 -3.64 -10.66
N ALA A 13 14.51 -3.60 -9.94
CA ALA A 13 13.41 -2.67 -10.21
C ALA A 13 13.48 -1.40 -9.32
N ARG A 14 14.49 -1.31 -8.44
CA ARG A 14 14.58 -0.35 -7.34
C ARG A 14 13.23 -0.20 -6.61
N ALA A 15 12.58 -1.32 -6.31
CA ALA A 15 11.24 -1.33 -5.73
C ALA A 15 11.27 -1.85 -4.29
N LEU A 16 10.63 -1.12 -3.39
CA LEU A 16 10.26 -1.59 -2.07
C LEU A 16 8.83 -2.13 -2.12
N TRP A 17 8.61 -3.25 -1.46
CA TRP A 17 7.34 -3.96 -1.44
C TRP A 17 6.75 -4.01 -0.04
N GLU A 18 5.45 -3.79 0.04
CA GLU A 18 4.61 -4.13 1.19
C GLU A 18 3.60 -5.20 0.74
N VAL A 19 3.36 -6.24 1.54
CA VAL A 19 2.52 -7.38 1.19
C VAL A 19 1.46 -7.60 2.27
N LYS A 20 0.19 -7.35 1.91
CA LYS A 20 -0.96 -7.62 2.78
C LYS A 20 -1.57 -8.98 2.46
N THR A 21 -1.38 -9.92 3.38
CA THR A 21 -1.89 -11.31 3.24
C THR A 21 -3.28 -11.51 3.83
N ASP A 22 -3.78 -10.54 4.58
CA ASP A 22 -5.13 -10.51 5.13
C ASP A 22 -6.19 -10.57 4.02
N ASN A 23 -7.22 -11.38 4.26
CA ASN A 23 -8.36 -11.47 3.36
C ASN A 23 -9.50 -10.57 3.86
N PHE A 24 -9.38 -9.26 3.64
CA PHE A 24 -10.40 -8.30 4.07
C PHE A 24 -11.79 -8.56 3.47
N ASP A 25 -11.88 -9.32 2.37
CA ASP A 25 -13.14 -9.71 1.75
C ASP A 25 -14.00 -10.61 2.65
N THR A 26 -13.45 -11.19 3.73
CA THR A 26 -14.21 -11.98 4.70
C THR A 26 -14.69 -11.18 5.91
N TYR A 27 -14.34 -9.89 6.00
CA TYR A 27 -14.64 -9.08 7.17
C TYR A 27 -16.10 -8.59 7.12
N PRO A 28 -16.79 -8.43 8.26
CA PRO A 28 -18.08 -7.73 8.31
C PRO A 28 -18.00 -6.36 7.64
N PRO A 29 -19.02 -5.90 6.90
CA PRO A 29 -18.95 -4.67 6.11
C PRO A 29 -18.53 -3.42 6.90
N GLU A 30 -18.98 -3.31 8.16
CA GLU A 30 -18.70 -2.17 9.03
C GLU A 30 -17.22 -2.15 9.43
N LEU A 31 -16.67 -3.30 9.83
CA LEU A 31 -15.25 -3.44 10.19
C LEU A 31 -14.35 -3.33 8.95
N ARG A 32 -14.78 -3.91 7.83
CA ARG A 32 -14.03 -3.90 6.57
C ARG A 32 -13.73 -2.47 6.12
N ARG A 33 -14.72 -1.57 6.18
CA ARG A 33 -14.54 -0.17 5.78
C ARG A 33 -13.43 0.49 6.60
N ILE A 34 -13.53 0.43 7.92
CA ILE A 34 -12.59 1.08 8.84
C ILE A 34 -11.17 0.54 8.60
N VAL A 35 -11.02 -0.78 8.56
CA VAL A 35 -9.71 -1.41 8.38
C VAL A 35 -9.10 -1.06 7.01
N LEU A 36 -9.90 -1.06 5.94
CA LEU A 36 -9.42 -0.69 4.62
C LEU A 36 -9.00 0.77 4.52
N GLU A 37 -9.72 1.69 5.18
CA GLU A 37 -9.35 3.10 5.26
C GLU A 37 -8.00 3.28 5.98
N ASP A 38 -7.80 2.60 7.10
CA ASP A 38 -6.53 2.62 7.83
C ASP A 38 -5.37 2.05 6.99
N GLN A 39 -5.58 0.89 6.33
CA GLN A 39 -4.56 0.30 5.45
C GLN A 39 -4.18 1.23 4.31
N VAL A 40 -5.15 1.91 3.72
CA VAL A 40 -4.92 2.89 2.65
C VAL A 40 -4.06 4.06 3.13
N LEU A 41 -4.29 4.57 4.34
CA LEU A 41 -3.51 5.68 4.89
C LEU A 41 -2.06 5.26 5.18
N GLU A 42 -1.86 4.08 5.76
CA GLU A 42 -0.53 3.52 6.00
C GLU A 42 0.25 3.32 4.69
N LEU A 43 -0.38 2.72 3.67
CA LEU A 43 0.24 2.52 2.36
C LEU A 43 0.61 3.84 1.67
N GLN A 44 -0.19 4.90 1.83
CA GLN A 44 0.16 6.23 1.32
C GLN A 44 1.41 6.80 2.00
N TYR A 45 1.50 6.65 3.32
CA TYR A 45 2.65 7.10 4.09
C TYR A 45 3.93 6.34 3.70
N GLU A 46 3.85 5.02 3.62
CA GLU A 46 4.95 4.15 3.21
C GLU A 46 5.41 4.45 1.77
N ARG A 47 4.46 4.66 0.86
CA ARG A 47 4.75 5.10 -0.52
C ARG A 47 5.49 6.42 -0.54
N ALA A 48 5.05 7.40 0.22
CA ALA A 48 5.71 8.71 0.29
C ALA A 48 7.15 8.59 0.78
N LEU A 49 7.40 7.76 1.79
CA LEU A 49 8.75 7.47 2.29
C LEU A 49 9.62 6.78 1.23
N ALA A 50 9.12 5.72 0.59
CA ALA A 50 9.86 4.99 -0.43
C ALA A 50 10.26 5.91 -1.61
N LEU A 51 9.33 6.74 -2.06
CA LEU A 51 9.56 7.71 -3.14
C LEU A 51 10.58 8.80 -2.71
N ALA A 52 10.49 9.31 -1.48
CA ALA A 52 11.46 10.28 -0.96
C ALA A 52 12.89 9.70 -0.89
N CYS A 53 13.01 8.39 -0.67
CA CYS A 53 14.28 7.66 -0.70
C CYS A 53 14.71 7.22 -2.12
N GLY A 54 13.94 7.54 -3.17
CA GLY A 54 14.28 7.22 -4.56
C GLY A 54 14.04 5.75 -4.95
N PHE A 55 13.11 5.08 -4.26
CA PHE A 55 12.62 3.75 -4.62
C PHE A 55 11.21 3.85 -5.21
N ASN A 56 10.90 2.95 -6.13
CA ASN A 56 9.53 2.64 -6.49
C ASN A 56 8.85 1.95 -5.30
N PHE A 57 7.53 2.07 -5.20
CA PHE A 57 6.74 1.38 -4.20
C PHE A 57 5.75 0.45 -4.87
N ARG A 58 5.59 -0.75 -4.34
CA ARG A 58 4.70 -1.79 -4.85
C ARG A 58 3.94 -2.42 -3.68
N VAL A 59 2.68 -2.72 -3.90
CA VAL A 59 1.84 -3.41 -2.91
C VAL A 59 1.38 -4.73 -3.49
N GLY A 60 1.62 -5.82 -2.76
CA GLY A 60 1.02 -7.11 -3.03
C GLY A 60 -0.18 -7.31 -2.11
N VAL A 61 -1.37 -7.55 -2.65
CA VAL A 61 -2.57 -7.75 -1.84
C VAL A 61 -3.28 -9.05 -2.21
N ARG A 62 -3.79 -9.74 -1.20
CA ARG A 62 -4.68 -10.89 -1.40
C ARG A 62 -6.14 -10.46 -1.62
N SER A 63 -6.57 -9.38 -0.97
CA SER A 63 -7.96 -8.93 -0.97
C SER A 63 -8.26 -8.04 -2.17
N ALA A 64 -9.34 -8.37 -2.89
CA ALA A 64 -9.81 -7.59 -4.03
C ALA A 64 -10.34 -6.22 -3.60
N ALA A 65 -10.96 -6.13 -2.42
CA ALA A 65 -11.41 -4.87 -1.85
C ALA A 65 -10.23 -3.89 -1.65
N LEU A 66 -9.13 -4.34 -1.03
CA LEU A 66 -7.95 -3.48 -0.85
C LEU A 66 -7.27 -3.15 -2.19
N GLU A 67 -7.18 -4.11 -3.11
CA GLU A 67 -6.58 -3.90 -4.43
C GLU A 67 -7.30 -2.81 -5.24
N SER A 68 -8.63 -2.76 -5.14
CA SER A 68 -9.43 -1.75 -5.81
C SER A 68 -9.17 -0.33 -5.27
N LEU A 69 -8.96 -0.21 -3.95
CA LEU A 69 -8.67 1.07 -3.31
C LEU A 69 -7.25 1.54 -3.62
N ASP A 70 -6.27 0.63 -3.59
CA ASP A 70 -4.87 0.92 -3.92
C ASP A 70 -4.73 1.45 -5.36
N ARG A 71 -5.38 0.80 -6.33
CA ARG A 71 -5.42 1.29 -7.72
C ARG A 71 -6.01 2.70 -7.83
N ASN A 72 -7.08 2.99 -7.09
CA ASN A 72 -7.68 4.32 -7.10
C ASN A 72 -6.75 5.38 -6.51
N LEU A 73 -5.96 5.02 -5.50
CA LEU A 73 -4.95 5.90 -4.91
C LEU A 73 -3.84 6.22 -5.89
N ASP A 74 -3.31 5.22 -6.59
CA ASP A 74 -2.29 5.43 -7.61
C ASP A 74 -2.80 6.37 -8.72
N ASN A 75 -4.05 6.16 -9.17
CA ASN A 75 -4.67 7.03 -10.17
C ASN A 75 -4.87 8.47 -9.66
N ALA A 76 -5.39 8.64 -8.44
CA ALA A 76 -5.64 9.95 -7.83
C ALA A 76 -4.34 10.71 -7.48
N CYS A 77 -3.24 9.99 -7.26
CA CYS A 77 -1.92 10.58 -7.05
C CYS A 77 -1.27 10.97 -8.40
N ASN A 78 -1.42 10.14 -9.43
CA ASN A 78 -0.93 10.46 -10.78
C ASN A 78 -1.67 11.63 -11.42
N ALA A 79 -2.97 11.79 -11.16
CA ALA A 79 -3.77 12.91 -11.66
C ALA A 79 -3.46 14.28 -10.99
N ARG A 80 -2.68 14.29 -9.90
CA ARG A 80 -2.28 15.51 -9.16
C ARG A 80 -0.84 15.97 -9.46
N LYS A 81 -0.13 15.29 -10.35
CA LYS A 81 1.16 15.73 -10.93
C LYS A 81 0.92 16.42 -12.26
#